data_AF-A0AA38J2E6-F1
#
_entry.id   AF-A0AA38J2E6-F1
#
_cell.length_a   1.000
_cell.length_b   1.000
_cell.length_c   1.000
_cell.angle_alpha   90.00
_cell.angle_beta   90.00
_cell.angle_gamma   90.00
#
_symmetry.space_group_name_H-M   'P 1'
#
loop_
_entity.id
_entity.type
_entity.pdbx_description
1 polymer ?
#
loop_
_entity_poly.entity_id
_entity_poly.type
_entity_poly.pdbx_seq_one_letter_code
_entity_poly.pdbx_strand_id
1 'polypeptide(L)'
;LQYVVGLLRSTLIVLLATVYALVAVVFALIPPLKRVISSALIRVVLFCLGFIWISTEIVFKNKGRRSQKLKDSWNPGAGDLIVTNWASWVELLLLAYCFNPVFVLPIPDSPVQEAFSITPPPISSTPRRRSGRSSMPEVPSSSRNPSSQLEIVGFTPVSLLTIIRETGRAPPYVSVTKATKPRSLDEIRKTSDRPVVVFPECTTSNGRGLLRFATLFQQQPLPVKGWNLFVMCVRYDPPTGLSPTVTHSIPSLSSFNGKSNPLPHLFTLASSLTTPALTIRLLAQADSPSSPTFMVNEILNVG
;
A
#
# COMPACT_ATOMS: atom_id res chain seq x y z
N LEU A 1 -24.73 -4.43 20.94
CA LEU A 1 -25.06 -3.59 19.75
C LEU A 1 -23.93 -3.55 18.72
N GLN A 2 -22.71 -3.14 19.08
CA GLN A 2 -21.57 -3.05 18.15
C GLN A 2 -21.28 -4.35 17.39
N TYR A 3 -21.25 -5.50 18.07
CA TYR A 3 -21.05 -6.80 17.41
C TYR A 3 -22.17 -7.19 16.44
N VAL A 4 -23.41 -6.80 16.72
CA VAL A 4 -24.56 -7.07 15.82
C VAL A 4 -24.44 -6.22 14.57
N VAL A 5 -24.11 -4.94 14.72
CA VAL A 5 -23.84 -4.03 13.61
C VAL A 5 -22.65 -4.51 12.79
N GLY A 6 -21.58 -4.93 13.47
CA GLY A 6 -20.38 -5.50 12.87
C GLY A 6 -20.68 -6.75 12.05
N LEU A 7 -21.47 -7.67 12.59
CA LEU A 7 -21.88 -8.89 11.89
C LEU A 7 -22.71 -8.56 10.65
N LEU A 8 -23.74 -7.72 10.78
CA LEU A 8 -24.61 -7.32 9.67
C LEU A 8 -23.81 -6.64 8.55
N ARG A 9 -22.97 -5.65 8.89
CA ARG A 9 -22.12 -4.94 7.93
C ARG A 9 -21.09 -5.86 7.30
N SER A 10 -20.46 -6.74 8.07
CA SER A 10 -19.47 -7.69 7.54
C SER A 10 -20.10 -8.67 6.56
N THR A 11 -21.27 -9.23 6.90
CA THR A 11 -22.02 -10.12 6.00
C THR A 11 -22.40 -9.39 4.70
N LEU A 12 -22.88 -8.14 4.80
CA LEU A 12 -23.16 -7.33 3.63
C LEU A 12 -21.92 -7.07 2.77
N ILE A 13 -20.78 -6.73 3.38
CA ILE A 13 -19.52 -6.50 2.65
C ILE A 13 -19.04 -7.78 1.96
N VAL A 14 -19.13 -8.93 2.62
CA VAL A 14 -18.78 -10.22 2.02
C VAL A 14 -19.70 -10.53 0.83
N LEU A 15 -21.01 -10.28 0.94
CA LEU A 15 -21.95 -10.41 -0.18
C LEU A 15 -21.62 -9.45 -1.34
N LEU A 16 -21.27 -8.20 -1.04
CA LEU A 16 -20.83 -7.25 -2.08
C LEU A 16 -19.53 -7.69 -2.75
N ALA A 17 -18.61 -8.30 -2.00
CA ALA A 17 -17.37 -8.85 -2.55
C ALA A 17 -17.62 -10.06 -3.46
N THR A 18 -18.59 -10.92 -3.15
CA THR A 18 -18.97 -12.03 -4.05
C THR A 18 -19.65 -11.51 -5.31
N VAL A 19 -20.53 -10.51 -5.20
CA VAL A 19 -21.12 -9.83 -6.37
C VAL A 19 -20.04 -9.15 -7.22
N TYR A 20 -19.06 -8.50 -6.61
CA TYR A 20 -17.92 -7.90 -7.32
C TYR A 20 -17.13 -8.95 -8.11
N ALA A 21 -16.85 -10.11 -7.51
CA ALA A 21 -16.18 -11.21 -8.19
C ALA A 21 -17.00 -11.74 -9.38
N LEU A 22 -18.32 -11.86 -9.21
CA LEU A 22 -19.23 -12.26 -10.28
C LEU A 22 -19.25 -11.24 -11.43
N VAL A 23 -19.37 -9.94 -11.12
CA VAL A 23 -19.30 -8.85 -12.12
C VAL A 23 -17.98 -8.88 -12.88
N ALA A 24 -16.87 -9.16 -12.19
CA ALA A 24 -15.56 -9.22 -12.82
C ALA A 24 -15.44 -10.33 -13.88
N VAL A 25 -16.19 -11.43 -13.72
CA VAL A 25 -16.26 -12.56 -14.65
C VAL A 25 -17.32 -12.31 -15.73
N VAL A 26 -18.55 -11.99 -15.36
CA VAL A 26 -19.69 -11.83 -16.29
C VAL A 26 -19.47 -10.70 -17.27
N PHE A 27 -18.97 -9.55 -16.81
CA PHE A 27 -18.73 -8.38 -17.65
C PHE A 27 -17.28 -8.29 -18.17
N ALA A 28 -16.55 -9.41 -18.21
CA ALA A 28 -15.18 -9.43 -18.72
C ALA A 28 -15.09 -8.94 -20.19
N LEU A 29 -16.12 -9.20 -21.00
CA LEU A 29 -16.19 -8.80 -22.41
C LEU A 29 -16.64 -7.34 -22.61
N ILE A 30 -17.14 -6.67 -21.57
CA ILE A 30 -17.63 -5.29 -21.65
C ILE A 30 -16.88 -4.43 -20.60
N PRO A 31 -15.62 -4.04 -20.87
CA PRO A 31 -14.80 -3.30 -19.93
C PRO A 31 -15.42 -2.01 -19.35
N PRO A 32 -16.08 -1.12 -20.12
CA PRO A 32 -16.60 0.13 -19.56
C PRO A 32 -17.71 -0.12 -18.53
N LEU A 33 -18.62 -1.05 -18.82
CA LEU A 33 -19.71 -1.39 -17.91
C LEU A 33 -19.19 -2.06 -16.63
N LYS A 34 -18.23 -2.97 -16.78
CA LYS A 34 -17.53 -3.57 -15.64
C LYS A 34 -16.92 -2.51 -14.73
N ARG A 35 -16.22 -1.51 -15.29
CA ARG A 35 -15.57 -0.44 -14.53
C ARG A 35 -16.56 0.36 -13.68
N VAL A 36 -17.68 0.75 -14.27
CA VAL A 36 -18.72 1.54 -13.58
C VAL A 36 -19.36 0.73 -12.45
N ILE A 37 -19.78 -0.51 -12.72
CA ILE A 37 -20.42 -1.36 -11.71
C ILE A 37 -19.43 -1.69 -10.58
N SER A 38 -18.18 -2.04 -10.91
CA SER A 38 -17.13 -2.31 -9.94
C SER A 38 -16.86 -1.09 -9.04
N SER A 39 -16.73 0.10 -9.61
CA SER A 39 -16.53 1.34 -8.84
C SER A 39 -17.71 1.62 -7.90
N ALA A 40 -18.95 1.45 -8.38
CA ALA A 40 -20.15 1.61 -7.57
C ALA A 40 -20.20 0.62 -6.39
N LEU A 41 -19.91 -0.66 -6.63
CA LEU A 41 -19.85 -1.69 -5.58
C LEU A 41 -18.79 -1.36 -4.52
N ILE A 42 -17.59 -0.95 -4.95
CA ILE A 42 -16.51 -0.57 -4.04
C ILE A 42 -16.90 0.67 -3.21
N ARG A 43 -17.59 1.64 -3.81
CA ARG A 43 -18.10 2.82 -3.09
C ARG A 43 -19.07 2.44 -1.99
N VAL A 44 -19.97 1.48 -2.25
CA VAL A 44 -20.88 0.94 -1.24
C VAL A 44 -20.12 0.22 -0.13
N VAL A 45 -19.10 -0.57 -0.46
CA VAL A 45 -18.23 -1.23 0.54
C VAL A 45 -17.53 -0.20 1.44
N LEU A 46 -16.95 0.85 0.86
CA LEU A 46 -16.32 1.94 1.62
C LEU A 46 -17.33 2.64 2.55
N PHE A 47 -18.55 2.86 2.07
CA PHE A 47 -19.63 3.43 2.88
C PHE A 47 -20.02 2.50 4.05
N CYS A 48 -20.14 1.19 3.83
CA CYS A 48 -20.42 0.21 4.88
C CYS A 48 -19.31 0.16 5.95
N LEU A 49 -18.07 0.49 5.59
CA LEU A 49 -16.92 0.59 6.50
C LEU A 49 -16.84 1.95 7.23
N GLY A 50 -17.74 2.89 6.95
CA GLY A 50 -17.78 4.21 7.58
C GLY A 50 -16.95 5.29 6.87
N PHE A 51 -16.36 5.01 5.70
CA PHE A 51 -15.63 5.99 4.88
C PHE A 51 -16.59 6.78 3.98
N ILE A 52 -17.36 7.67 4.60
CA ILE A 52 -18.35 8.50 3.89
C ILE A 52 -17.65 9.65 3.14
N TRP A 53 -16.79 10.35 3.87
CA TRP A 53 -16.00 11.49 3.39
C TRP A 53 -14.52 11.15 3.41
N ILE A 54 -13.84 11.45 2.31
CA ILE A 54 -12.40 11.23 2.16
C ILE A 54 -11.77 12.57 1.80
N SER A 55 -10.97 13.10 2.72
CA SER A 55 -10.32 14.39 2.53
C SER A 55 -9.18 14.26 1.52
N THR A 56 -9.24 15.03 0.44
CA THR A 56 -8.19 15.07 -0.59
C THR A 56 -7.49 16.43 -0.54
N GLU A 57 -6.17 16.40 -0.36
CA GLU A 57 -5.32 17.58 -0.28
C GLU A 57 -4.27 17.53 -1.39
N ILE A 58 -4.18 18.57 -2.21
CA ILE A 58 -3.08 18.72 -3.17
C ILE A 58 -1.93 19.44 -2.47
N VAL A 59 -0.77 18.81 -2.45
CA VAL A 59 0.46 19.26 -1.81
C VAL A 59 1.44 19.74 -2.87
N PHE A 60 1.96 20.96 -2.67
CA PHE A 60 3.00 21.56 -3.50
C PHE A 60 4.33 21.54 -2.73
N LYS A 61 5.45 21.30 -3.42
CA LYS A 61 6.79 21.35 -2.84
C LYS A 61 7.10 22.74 -2.29
N ASN A 62 6.78 23.78 -3.08
CA ASN A 62 6.99 25.17 -2.71
C ASN A 62 5.66 25.84 -2.38
N LYS A 63 5.50 26.31 -1.12
CA LYS A 63 4.27 26.93 -0.59
C LYS A 63 3.76 28.12 -1.44
N GLY A 64 4.63 28.78 -2.20
CA GLY A 64 4.30 29.91 -3.08
C GLY A 64 3.54 29.56 -4.37
N ARG A 65 3.48 28.29 -4.80
CA ARG A 65 2.79 27.86 -6.04
C ARG A 65 1.30 27.55 -5.87
N ARG A 66 0.68 27.89 -4.72
CA ARG A 66 -0.76 27.66 -4.47
C ARG A 66 -1.70 28.26 -5.51
N SER A 67 -1.29 29.32 -6.22
CA SER A 67 -2.08 29.94 -7.31
C SER A 67 -2.23 29.03 -8.54
N GLN A 68 -1.41 27.98 -8.66
CA GLN A 68 -1.40 27.02 -9.76
C GLN A 68 -2.44 25.89 -9.58
N LYS A 69 -3.16 25.89 -8.44
CA LYS A 69 -4.23 24.94 -8.08
C LYS A 69 -5.35 24.83 -9.14
N LEU A 70 -5.49 25.82 -10.02
CA LEU A 70 -6.51 25.86 -11.07
C LEU A 70 -6.14 25.10 -12.36
N LYS A 71 -4.87 24.68 -12.56
CA LYS A 71 -4.42 24.06 -13.82
C LYS A 71 -3.86 22.65 -13.69
N ASP A 72 -3.50 22.23 -12.48
CA ASP A 72 -3.00 20.87 -12.22
C ASP A 72 -4.18 19.90 -12.00
N SER A 73 -4.63 19.26 -13.07
CA SER A 73 -5.63 18.18 -12.99
C SER A 73 -4.96 16.85 -12.62
N TRP A 74 -5.29 16.31 -11.45
CA TRP A 74 -4.85 14.97 -11.05
C TRP A 74 -5.72 13.89 -11.71
N ASN A 75 -5.39 13.53 -12.95
CA ASN A 75 -6.17 12.57 -13.75
C ASN A 75 -5.26 11.50 -14.39
N PRO A 76 -4.88 10.44 -13.65
CA PRO A 76 -4.05 9.36 -14.17
C PRO A 76 -4.73 8.59 -15.31
N GLY A 77 -4.06 8.50 -16.45
CA GLY A 77 -4.54 7.82 -17.65
C GLY A 77 -4.01 6.39 -17.83
N ALA A 78 -4.31 5.80 -18.99
CA ALA A 78 -3.78 4.49 -19.37
C ALA A 78 -2.26 4.53 -19.51
N GLY A 79 -1.56 3.60 -18.84
CA GLY A 79 -0.10 3.57 -18.86
C GLY A 79 0.59 4.70 -18.11
N ASP A 80 -0.13 5.48 -17.30
CA ASP A 80 0.47 6.35 -16.29
C ASP A 80 0.76 5.55 -15.01
N LEU A 81 1.72 6.01 -14.21
CA LEU A 81 2.16 5.31 -13.00
C LEU A 81 1.79 6.11 -11.75
N ILE A 82 1.12 5.45 -10.82
CA ILE A 82 0.79 5.97 -9.49
C ILE A 82 1.73 5.30 -8.47
N VAL A 83 2.55 6.09 -7.80
CA VAL A 83 3.40 5.66 -6.69
C VAL A 83 2.74 6.06 -5.39
N THR A 84 2.49 5.10 -4.51
CA THR A 84 1.86 5.38 -3.22
C THR A 84 2.32 4.44 -2.11
N ASN A 85 2.18 4.88 -0.86
CA ASN A 85 2.44 4.02 0.30
C ASN A 85 1.35 2.94 0.42
N TRP A 86 1.68 1.84 1.08
CA TRP A 86 0.74 0.77 1.37
C TRP A 86 0.70 0.53 2.87
N ALA A 87 -0.39 0.87 3.53
CA ALA A 87 -0.59 0.66 4.96
C ALA A 87 -1.90 -0.07 5.28
N SER A 88 -2.86 -0.13 4.36
CA SER A 88 -4.08 -0.95 4.54
C SER A 88 -4.66 -1.45 3.23
N TRP A 89 -5.55 -2.44 3.31
CA TRP A 89 -6.37 -2.86 2.17
C TRP A 89 -7.45 -1.82 1.82
N VAL A 90 -7.76 -0.88 2.72
CA VAL A 90 -8.71 0.22 2.46
C VAL A 90 -8.20 1.16 1.38
N GLU A 91 -6.89 1.44 1.34
CA GLU A 91 -6.24 2.19 0.24
C GLU A 91 -6.45 1.53 -1.11
N LEU A 92 -6.40 0.19 -1.17
CA LEU A 92 -6.57 -0.55 -2.40
C LEU A 92 -8.00 -0.40 -2.94
N LEU A 93 -9.00 -0.43 -2.04
CA LEU A 93 -10.38 -0.13 -2.39
C LEU A 93 -10.54 1.31 -2.87
N LEU A 94 -9.92 2.27 -2.19
CA LEU A 94 -9.97 3.67 -2.57
C LEU A 94 -9.35 3.92 -3.96
N LEU A 95 -8.18 3.35 -4.22
CA LEU A 95 -7.52 3.42 -5.53
C LEU A 95 -8.36 2.76 -6.62
N ALA A 96 -8.95 1.59 -6.33
CA ALA A 96 -9.82 0.88 -7.26
C ALA A 96 -11.12 1.64 -7.56
N TYR A 97 -11.71 2.30 -6.57
CA TYR A 97 -12.86 3.18 -6.74
C TYR A 97 -12.52 4.40 -7.62
N CYS A 98 -11.42 5.09 -7.32
CA CYS A 98 -11.05 6.33 -7.98
C CYS A 98 -10.52 6.13 -9.41
N PHE A 99 -9.69 5.10 -9.64
CA PHE A 99 -8.91 4.98 -10.86
C PHE A 99 -9.05 3.64 -11.57
N ASN A 100 -9.60 2.62 -10.90
CA ASN A 100 -9.58 1.23 -11.37
C ASN A 100 -8.20 0.83 -11.95
N PRO A 101 -7.11 0.86 -11.16
CA PRO A 101 -5.76 0.66 -11.69
C PRO A 101 -5.42 -0.82 -11.87
N VAL A 102 -4.30 -1.10 -12.55
CA VAL A 102 -3.58 -2.36 -12.42
C VAL A 102 -2.67 -2.27 -11.20
N PHE A 103 -2.89 -3.13 -10.22
CA PHE A 103 -1.96 -3.27 -9.09
C PHE A 103 -0.80 -4.17 -9.48
N VAL A 104 0.42 -3.82 -9.06
CA VAL A 104 1.59 -4.69 -9.25
C VAL A 104 2.20 -5.10 -7.93
N LEU A 105 2.64 -6.36 -7.85
CA LEU A 105 3.44 -6.87 -6.74
C LEU A 105 4.87 -7.17 -7.19
N PRO A 106 5.89 -6.90 -6.35
CA PRO A 106 7.28 -7.18 -6.66
C PRO A 106 7.59 -8.67 -6.55
N ILE A 107 8.47 -9.16 -7.43
CA ILE A 107 9.05 -10.50 -7.39
C ILE A 107 10.55 -10.35 -7.08
N PRO A 108 11.03 -10.81 -5.90
CA PRO A 108 12.45 -10.77 -5.56
C PRO A 108 13.24 -11.85 -6.31
N ASP A 109 14.55 -11.60 -6.50
CA ASP A 109 15.47 -12.51 -7.21
C ASP A 109 15.70 -13.85 -6.52
N SER A 110 15.57 -13.86 -5.19
CA SER A 110 15.65 -15.07 -4.38
C SER A 110 14.47 -15.14 -3.43
N PRO A 111 13.89 -16.34 -3.18
CA PRO A 111 12.99 -16.50 -2.06
C PRO A 111 13.78 -16.17 -0.80
N VAL A 112 13.47 -15.05 -0.16
CA VAL A 112 13.99 -14.75 1.18
C VAL A 112 13.66 -15.97 2.03
N GLN A 113 14.70 -16.64 2.53
CA GLN A 113 14.53 -17.72 3.50
C GLN A 113 13.62 -17.18 4.60
N GLU A 114 12.50 -17.87 4.83
CA GLU A 114 11.64 -17.61 5.97
C GLU A 114 12.56 -17.46 7.19
N ALA A 115 12.50 -16.32 7.86
CA ALA A 115 13.30 -16.09 9.05
C ALA A 115 12.97 -17.22 10.02
N PHE A 116 13.87 -18.19 10.15
CA PHE A 116 13.79 -19.19 11.19
C PHE A 116 13.62 -18.41 12.49
N SER A 117 12.55 -18.74 13.22
CA SER A 117 12.34 -18.25 14.57
C SER A 117 13.55 -18.65 15.40
N ILE A 118 14.55 -17.76 15.49
CA ILE A 118 15.59 -17.87 16.49
C ILE A 118 14.86 -17.61 17.80
N THR A 119 14.56 -18.69 18.52
CA THR A 119 14.17 -18.63 19.93
C THR A 119 15.18 -17.69 20.59
N PRO A 120 14.78 -16.51 21.09
CA PRO A 120 15.73 -15.68 21.82
C PRO A 120 16.28 -16.52 22.98
N PRO A 121 17.60 -16.55 23.20
CA PRO A 121 18.15 -17.28 24.33
C PRO A 121 17.47 -16.80 25.61
N PRO A 122 17.19 -17.70 26.58
CA PRO A 122 16.42 -17.35 27.76
C PRO A 122 17.09 -16.20 28.50
N ILE A 123 16.35 -15.10 28.63
CA ILE A 123 16.77 -13.92 29.40
C ILE A 123 16.79 -14.33 30.87
N SER A 124 17.97 -14.72 31.36
CA SER A 124 18.25 -14.86 32.79
C SER A 124 18.31 -13.46 33.41
N SER A 125 17.17 -12.91 33.80
CA SER A 125 17.12 -11.69 34.60
C SER A 125 17.20 -12.05 36.08
N THR A 126 18.40 -12.06 36.66
CA THR A 126 18.56 -11.88 38.11
C THR A 126 18.84 -10.40 38.37
N PRO A 127 18.04 -9.69 39.18
CA PRO A 127 18.25 -8.27 39.43
C PRO A 127 19.37 -8.09 40.46
N ARG A 128 20.62 -7.94 40.00
CA ARG A 128 21.75 -7.61 40.89
C ARG A 128 21.86 -6.09 41.04
N ARG A 129 21.26 -5.59 42.11
CA ARG A 129 21.49 -4.25 42.66
C ARG A 129 22.94 -4.15 43.17
N ARG A 130 23.81 -3.36 42.52
CA ARG A 130 24.82 -2.52 43.21
C ARG A 130 25.62 -1.58 42.29
N SER A 131 25.62 -0.33 42.72
CA SER A 131 26.63 0.73 42.62
C SER A 131 28.07 0.26 42.38
N GLY A 132 28.81 0.95 41.51
CA GLY A 132 30.28 0.86 41.45
C GLY A 132 30.88 1.16 40.08
N ARG A 133 31.71 2.20 40.03
CA ARG A 133 32.46 2.73 38.88
C ARG A 133 33.48 1.75 38.29
N SER A 134 33.67 1.86 36.97
CA SER A 134 34.90 1.65 36.17
C SER A 134 34.87 0.54 35.09
N SER A 135 35.21 0.98 33.87
CA SER A 135 35.86 0.24 32.78
C SER A 135 35.06 -0.90 32.13
N MET A 136 34.16 -0.55 31.19
CA MET A 136 33.70 -1.53 30.20
C MET A 136 34.78 -1.75 29.14
N PRO A 137 35.12 -3.01 28.80
CA PRO A 137 35.80 -3.32 27.55
C PRO A 137 34.90 -2.90 26.38
N GLU A 138 35.45 -2.23 25.37
CA GLU A 138 34.78 -2.01 24.09
C GLU A 138 34.37 -3.36 23.52
N VAL A 139 33.09 -3.71 23.67
CA VAL A 139 32.47 -4.76 22.87
C VAL A 139 32.46 -4.22 21.45
N PRO A 140 33.12 -4.89 20.47
CA PRO A 140 33.02 -4.46 19.09
C PRO A 140 31.55 -4.51 18.72
N SER A 141 30.94 -3.32 18.56
CA SER A 141 29.62 -3.22 17.96
C SER A 141 29.78 -3.84 16.58
N SER A 142 29.28 -5.07 16.40
CA SER A 142 29.15 -5.68 15.09
C SER A 142 28.49 -4.62 14.22
N SER A 143 29.23 -4.06 13.27
CA SER A 143 28.67 -3.17 12.27
C SER A 143 27.53 -3.96 11.65
N ARG A 144 26.31 -3.53 11.95
CA ARG A 144 25.12 -4.17 11.41
C ARG A 144 25.19 -3.84 9.93
N ASN A 145 25.77 -4.75 9.15
CA ASN A 145 25.87 -4.58 7.71
C ASN A 145 24.48 -4.17 7.22
N PRO A 146 24.35 -3.05 6.50
CA PRO A 146 23.05 -2.58 6.05
C PRO A 146 22.41 -3.75 5.31
N SER A 147 21.26 -4.21 5.80
CA SER A 147 20.49 -5.30 5.21
C SER A 147 20.48 -5.10 3.69
N SER A 148 21.05 -6.05 2.94
CA SER A 148 21.11 -6.01 1.49
C SER A 148 19.73 -5.68 0.96
N GLN A 149 19.64 -4.69 0.08
CA GLN A 149 18.37 -4.30 -0.51
C GLN A 149 17.75 -5.53 -1.18
N LEU A 150 16.44 -5.70 -1.01
CA LEU A 150 15.70 -6.73 -1.72
C LEU A 150 15.74 -6.36 -3.21
N GLU A 151 16.59 -7.02 -3.98
CA GLU A 151 16.69 -6.80 -5.42
C GLU A 151 15.44 -7.38 -6.09
N ILE A 152 14.69 -6.49 -6.75
CA ILE A 152 13.44 -6.84 -7.42
C ILE A 152 13.78 -7.17 -8.87
N VAL A 153 13.54 -8.42 -9.28
CA VAL A 153 13.72 -8.87 -10.67
C VAL A 153 12.66 -8.28 -11.58
N GLY A 154 11.45 -8.15 -11.06
CA GLY A 154 10.34 -7.59 -11.81
C GLY A 154 9.05 -7.59 -11.02
N PHE A 155 7.97 -7.39 -11.74
CA PHE A 155 6.64 -7.19 -11.19
C PHE A 155 5.64 -8.12 -11.85
N THR A 156 4.58 -8.39 -11.12
CA THR A 156 3.44 -9.16 -11.63
C THR A 156 2.15 -8.38 -11.41
N PRO A 157 1.33 -8.18 -12.47
CA PRO A 157 0.04 -7.53 -12.33
C PRO A 157 -0.93 -8.45 -11.58
N VAL A 158 -1.65 -7.90 -10.61
CA VAL A 158 -2.58 -8.66 -9.76
C VAL A 158 -3.95 -8.01 -9.70
N SER A 159 -4.96 -8.85 -9.45
CA SER A 159 -6.34 -8.37 -9.25
C SER A 159 -6.50 -7.70 -7.88
N LEU A 160 -7.51 -6.83 -7.75
CA LEU A 160 -7.86 -6.18 -6.48
C LEU A 160 -8.00 -7.19 -5.32
N LEU A 161 -8.72 -8.29 -5.55
CA LEU A 161 -8.94 -9.31 -4.51
C LEU A 161 -7.64 -10.03 -4.13
N THR A 162 -6.77 -10.27 -5.11
CA THR A 162 -5.45 -10.87 -4.88
C THR A 162 -4.59 -9.95 -4.01
N ILE A 163 -4.48 -8.67 -4.34
CA ILE A 163 -3.65 -7.74 -3.55
C ILE A 163 -4.23 -7.46 -2.16
N ILE A 164 -5.55 -7.41 -2.01
CA ILE A 164 -6.21 -7.32 -0.69
C ILE A 164 -5.83 -8.53 0.17
N ARG A 165 -5.82 -9.74 -0.40
CA ARG A 165 -5.44 -10.96 0.32
C ARG A 165 -3.96 -10.96 0.73
N GLU A 166 -3.09 -10.36 -0.08
CA GLU A 166 -1.65 -10.26 0.22
C GLU A 166 -1.29 -9.07 1.13
N THR A 167 -2.27 -8.24 1.54
CA THR A 167 -2.06 -7.15 2.51
C THR A 167 -1.55 -7.70 3.84
N GLY A 168 -0.52 -7.10 4.45
CA GLY A 168 0.09 -7.61 5.69
C GLY A 168 1.25 -8.58 5.44
N ARG A 169 1.38 -9.14 4.23
CA ARG A 169 2.46 -10.09 3.91
C ARG A 169 3.63 -9.39 3.25
N ALA A 170 4.83 -9.88 3.55
CA ALA A 170 6.06 -9.43 2.92
C ALA A 170 6.42 -10.33 1.72
N PRO A 171 7.19 -9.82 0.74
CA PRO A 171 7.79 -10.65 -0.31
C PRO A 171 8.69 -11.73 0.31
N PRO A 172 8.80 -12.93 -0.30
CA PRO A 172 8.20 -13.35 -1.56
C PRO A 172 6.70 -13.68 -1.43
N TYR A 173 5.88 -13.13 -2.32
CA TYR A 173 4.45 -13.44 -2.41
C TYR A 173 4.23 -14.81 -3.07
N VAL A 174 4.50 -15.90 -2.34
CA VAL A 174 4.54 -17.28 -2.85
C VAL A 174 3.31 -17.67 -3.69
N SER A 175 2.12 -17.21 -3.29
CA SER A 175 0.86 -17.43 -4.03
C SER A 175 0.93 -16.93 -5.48
N VAL A 176 1.66 -15.84 -5.70
CA VAL A 176 1.74 -15.10 -6.96
C VAL A 176 3.01 -15.45 -7.73
N THR A 177 4.14 -15.60 -7.02
CA THR A 177 5.45 -15.94 -7.61
C THR A 177 5.44 -17.29 -8.31
N LYS A 178 4.69 -18.29 -7.81
CA LYS A 178 4.56 -19.60 -8.46
C LYS A 178 3.74 -19.57 -9.76
N ALA A 179 2.85 -18.59 -9.90
CA ALA A 179 1.83 -18.59 -10.94
C ALA A 179 2.24 -17.81 -12.20
N THR A 180 3.15 -16.82 -12.09
CA THR A 180 3.38 -15.85 -13.16
C THR A 180 4.84 -15.49 -13.33
N LYS A 181 5.30 -15.35 -14.58
CA LYS A 181 6.65 -14.87 -14.92
C LYS A 181 6.80 -13.38 -14.55
N PRO A 182 7.95 -12.95 -14.00
CA PRO A 182 8.21 -11.54 -13.73
C PRO A 182 8.24 -10.74 -15.04
N ARG A 183 7.65 -9.55 -15.02
CA ARG A 183 7.64 -8.58 -16.13
C ARG A 183 8.23 -7.25 -15.68
N SER A 184 8.77 -6.47 -16.61
CA SER A 184 9.25 -5.12 -16.28
C SER A 184 8.08 -4.16 -16.05
N LEU A 185 8.28 -3.12 -15.24
CA LEU A 185 7.25 -2.07 -15.07
C LEU A 185 6.88 -1.40 -16.39
N ASP A 186 7.87 -1.16 -17.25
CA ASP A 186 7.66 -0.52 -18.55
C ASP A 186 6.81 -1.39 -19.50
N GLU A 187 6.96 -2.71 -19.46
CA GLU A 187 6.14 -3.64 -20.25
C GLU A 187 4.69 -3.66 -19.76
N ILE A 188 4.48 -3.74 -18.44
CA ILE A 188 3.14 -3.73 -17.83
C ILE A 188 2.43 -2.41 -18.19
N ARG A 189 3.13 -1.30 -18.08
CA ARG A 189 2.64 0.04 -18.38
C ARG A 189 2.19 0.20 -19.83
N LYS A 190 3.04 -0.22 -20.78
CA LYS A 190 2.72 -0.15 -22.23
C LYS A 190 1.54 -1.05 -22.62
N THR A 191 1.36 -2.16 -21.92
CA THR A 191 0.27 -3.13 -22.20
C THR A 191 -1.04 -2.73 -21.51
N SER A 192 -0.98 -1.92 -20.46
CA SER A 192 -2.14 -1.59 -19.63
C SER A 192 -3.08 -0.54 -20.24
N ASP A 193 -4.39 -0.81 -20.17
CA ASP A 193 -5.49 0.04 -20.64
C ASP A 193 -6.00 1.04 -19.57
N ARG A 194 -5.23 1.19 -18.48
CA ARG A 194 -5.59 1.88 -17.23
C ARG A 194 -4.31 2.25 -16.46
N PRO A 195 -4.34 3.14 -15.46
CA PRO A 195 -3.14 3.48 -14.70
C PRO A 195 -2.59 2.28 -13.93
N VAL A 196 -1.28 2.26 -13.71
CA VAL A 196 -0.59 1.23 -12.93
C VAL A 196 -0.26 1.79 -11.55
N VAL A 197 -0.53 1.03 -10.48
CA VAL A 197 -0.16 1.40 -9.11
C VAL A 197 0.99 0.54 -8.64
N VAL A 198 2.05 1.19 -8.15
CA VAL A 198 3.21 0.55 -7.53
C VAL A 198 3.43 1.03 -6.10
N PHE A 199 3.81 0.10 -5.23
CA PHE A 199 4.09 0.36 -3.81
C PHE A 199 5.60 0.22 -3.57
N PRO A 200 6.34 1.32 -3.36
CA PRO A 200 7.80 1.30 -3.26
C PRO A 200 8.31 0.61 -2.00
N GLU A 201 7.47 0.52 -0.96
CA GLU A 201 7.77 -0.19 0.28
C GLU A 201 7.73 -1.72 0.14
N CYS A 202 7.17 -2.24 -0.98
CA CYS A 202 7.07 -3.66 -1.31
C CYS A 202 6.35 -4.54 -0.27
N THR A 203 5.84 -3.96 0.80
CA THR A 203 5.07 -4.58 1.88
C THR A 203 4.21 -3.50 2.54
N THR A 204 3.28 -3.92 3.39
CA THR A 204 2.43 -3.01 4.16
C THR A 204 3.15 -2.44 5.38
N SER A 205 3.13 -1.11 5.51
CA SER A 205 3.59 -0.38 6.69
C SER A 205 2.52 -0.28 7.79
N ASN A 206 2.94 0.01 9.01
CA ASN A 206 2.06 0.33 10.13
C ASN A 206 1.47 1.75 10.07
N GLY A 207 1.83 2.55 9.07
CA GLY A 207 1.34 3.92 8.85
C GLY A 207 1.93 4.98 9.78
N ARG A 208 2.91 4.63 10.62
CA ARG A 208 3.61 5.59 11.51
C ARG A 208 4.90 6.15 10.91
N GLY A 209 5.43 5.51 9.89
CA GLY A 209 6.60 5.93 9.13
C GLY A 209 6.64 5.23 7.77
N LEU A 210 7.45 5.76 6.85
CA LEU A 210 7.71 5.13 5.57
C LEU A 210 8.80 4.07 5.74
N LEU A 211 8.56 2.87 5.21
CA LEU A 211 9.61 1.88 5.06
C LEU A 211 10.60 2.31 3.99
N ARG A 212 11.81 1.75 4.05
CA ARG A 212 12.83 2.01 3.04
C ARG A 212 12.32 1.53 1.68
N PHE A 213 12.36 2.41 0.69
CA PHE A 213 11.92 2.09 -0.66
C PHE A 213 12.89 1.12 -1.34
N ALA A 214 12.33 0.16 -2.07
CA ALA A 214 13.10 -0.65 -3.00
C ALA A 214 13.46 0.16 -4.25
N THR A 215 14.54 -0.23 -4.91
CA THR A 215 15.03 0.45 -6.10
C THR A 215 14.20 0.03 -7.33
N LEU A 216 13.05 0.69 -7.53
CA LEU A 216 12.10 0.35 -8.60
C LEU A 216 12.51 0.87 -10.00
N PHE A 217 13.22 2.00 -10.06
CA PHE A 217 13.46 2.77 -11.29
C PHE A 217 14.94 2.80 -11.68
N GLN A 218 15.57 1.62 -11.75
CA GLN A 218 16.97 1.56 -12.16
C GLN A 218 17.12 2.13 -13.58
N GLN A 219 17.99 3.13 -13.73
CA GLN A 219 18.48 3.66 -15.02
C GLN A 219 17.48 4.43 -15.91
N GLN A 220 16.34 4.93 -15.38
CA GLN A 220 15.46 5.80 -16.17
C GLN A 220 15.93 7.26 -16.20
N PRO A 221 16.00 7.92 -17.38
CA PRO A 221 16.36 9.33 -17.47
C PRO A 221 15.24 10.21 -16.89
N LEU A 222 15.61 11.15 -16.02
CA LEU A 222 14.72 12.20 -15.51
C LEU A 222 14.87 13.47 -16.37
N PRO A 223 13.79 14.17 -16.75
CA PRO A 223 12.39 13.86 -16.51
C PRO A 223 11.90 12.69 -17.38
N VAL A 224 10.98 11.91 -16.81
CA VAL A 224 10.38 10.76 -17.48
C VAL A 224 9.62 11.21 -18.74
N LYS A 225 9.90 10.59 -19.89
CA LYS A 225 9.23 10.90 -21.17
C LYS A 225 8.22 9.82 -21.55
N GLY A 226 7.05 10.25 -22.02
CA GLY A 226 6.02 9.37 -22.60
C GLY A 226 5.00 8.79 -21.60
N TRP A 227 5.05 9.20 -20.34
CA TRP A 227 4.04 8.90 -19.31
C TRP A 227 4.18 9.81 -18.11
N ASN A 228 3.10 9.94 -17.34
CA ASN A 228 3.04 10.76 -16.15
C ASN A 228 3.23 9.91 -14.89
N LEU A 229 4.05 10.42 -13.98
CA LEU A 229 4.27 9.86 -12.66
C LEU A 229 3.47 10.64 -11.62
N PHE A 230 2.50 9.96 -11.02
CA PHE A 230 1.63 10.50 -9.98
C PHE A 230 2.08 9.99 -8.61
N VAL A 231 2.46 10.89 -7.70
CA VAL A 231 2.80 10.55 -6.31
C VAL A 231 1.62 10.83 -5.39
N MET A 232 1.12 9.79 -4.73
CA MET A 232 0.00 9.85 -3.78
C MET A 232 0.45 9.31 -2.42
N CYS A 233 -0.02 9.92 -1.34
CA CYS A 233 0.21 9.43 0.01
C CYS A 233 -1.12 9.34 0.75
N VAL A 234 -1.39 8.20 1.38
CA VAL A 234 -2.54 8.01 2.25
C VAL A 234 -2.08 8.02 3.70
N ARG A 235 -2.74 8.86 4.49
CA ARG A 235 -2.50 9.02 5.92
C ARG A 235 -3.75 8.63 6.70
N TYR A 236 -3.55 7.79 7.70
CA TYR A 236 -4.57 7.46 8.69
C TYR A 236 -4.35 8.25 9.97
N ASP A 237 -5.46 8.61 10.59
CA ASP A 237 -5.41 9.14 11.95
C ASP A 237 -5.11 8.02 12.96
N PRO A 238 -4.46 8.36 14.08
CA PRO A 238 -4.13 7.38 15.10
C PRO A 238 -5.39 6.75 15.69
N PRO A 239 -5.34 5.47 16.10
CA PRO A 239 -6.47 4.82 16.74
C PRO A 239 -6.82 5.53 18.05
N THR A 240 -8.12 5.60 18.35
CA THR A 240 -8.66 6.13 19.61
C THR A 240 -9.46 5.02 20.29
N GLY A 241 -9.91 5.23 21.53
CA GLY A 241 -10.73 4.23 22.24
C GLY A 241 -12.03 3.84 21.52
N LEU A 242 -12.50 4.68 20.58
CA LEU A 242 -13.73 4.45 19.81
C LEU A 242 -13.46 4.10 18.33
N SER A 243 -12.31 4.51 17.79
CA SER A 243 -11.93 4.24 16.41
C SER A 243 -10.80 3.20 16.35
N PRO A 244 -11.05 2.00 15.81
CA PRO A 244 -10.02 1.00 15.64
C PRO A 244 -8.95 1.46 14.63
N THR A 245 -7.79 0.81 14.69
CA THR A 245 -6.72 1.01 13.71
C THR A 245 -7.18 0.57 12.33
N VAL A 246 -7.02 1.44 11.33
CA VAL A 246 -7.30 1.11 9.92
C VAL A 246 -6.10 0.46 9.24
N THR A 247 -4.88 0.74 9.73
CA THR A 247 -3.66 0.14 9.19
C THR A 247 -3.60 -1.36 9.46
N HIS A 248 -3.26 -2.12 8.42
CA HIS A 248 -3.26 -3.58 8.43
C HIS A 248 -1.90 -4.11 7.95
N SER A 249 -0.89 -3.97 8.82
CA SER A 249 0.49 -4.37 8.51
C SER A 249 0.82 -5.81 8.87
N ILE A 250 -0.05 -6.49 9.61
CA ILE A 250 0.14 -7.86 10.08
C ILE A 250 -1.02 -8.70 9.58
N PRO A 251 -0.77 -9.84 8.91
CA PRO A 251 -1.85 -10.67 8.41
C PRO A 251 -2.59 -11.27 9.61
N SER A 252 -3.93 -11.31 9.55
CA SER A 252 -4.71 -11.91 10.64
C SER A 252 -4.46 -13.43 10.70
N LEU A 253 -3.74 -13.87 11.74
CA LEU A 253 -3.38 -15.27 11.98
C LEU A 253 -4.54 -16.14 12.48
N SER A 254 -5.70 -15.55 12.81
CA SER A 254 -6.80 -16.19 13.54
C SER A 254 -7.79 -17.02 12.70
N SER A 255 -7.45 -17.42 11.47
CA SER A 255 -8.29 -18.42 10.75
C SER A 255 -7.55 -19.23 9.69
N PHE A 256 -7.82 -20.55 9.72
CA PHE A 256 -7.57 -21.60 8.73
C PHE A 256 -6.49 -21.27 7.67
N ASN A 257 -5.23 -21.59 7.96
CA ASN A 257 -4.07 -21.47 7.06
C ASN A 257 -3.83 -20.05 6.48
N GLY A 258 -4.18 -18.99 7.20
CA GLY A 258 -3.91 -17.59 6.80
C GLY A 258 -4.60 -17.16 5.50
N LYS A 259 -5.64 -17.90 5.07
CA LYS A 259 -6.38 -17.66 3.83
C LYS A 259 -7.50 -16.62 3.99
N SER A 260 -7.96 -16.39 5.22
CA SER A 260 -9.07 -15.49 5.55
C SER A 260 -8.65 -14.03 5.75
N ASN A 261 -7.45 -13.64 5.31
CA ASN A 261 -6.99 -12.26 5.40
C ASN A 261 -7.74 -11.39 4.35
N PRO A 262 -8.29 -10.20 4.69
CA PRO A 262 -8.28 -9.48 5.97
C PRO A 262 -9.61 -9.56 6.76
N LEU A 263 -10.36 -10.67 6.71
CA LEU A 263 -11.72 -10.78 7.29
C LEU A 263 -11.82 -10.42 8.79
N PRO A 264 -10.90 -10.85 9.68
CA PRO A 264 -10.97 -10.44 11.08
C PRO A 264 -10.82 -8.93 11.27
N HIS A 265 -9.90 -8.31 10.51
CA HIS A 265 -9.72 -6.86 10.51
C HIS A 265 -10.95 -6.14 9.92
N LEU A 266 -11.55 -6.69 8.86
CA LEU A 266 -12.80 -6.19 8.29
C LEU A 266 -13.92 -6.18 9.33
N PHE A 267 -14.07 -7.26 10.09
CA PHE A 267 -15.07 -7.32 11.15
C PHE A 267 -14.83 -6.27 12.24
N THR A 268 -13.57 -6.06 12.64
CA THR A 268 -13.19 -5.01 13.60
C THR A 268 -13.56 -3.62 13.08
N LEU A 269 -13.26 -3.31 11.82
CA LEU A 269 -13.64 -2.02 11.21
C LEU A 269 -15.16 -1.87 11.09
N ALA A 270 -15.84 -2.91 10.61
CA ALA A 270 -17.29 -2.91 10.42
C ALA A 270 -18.07 -2.75 11.73
N SER A 271 -17.51 -3.25 12.85
CA SER A 271 -18.07 -3.12 14.20
C SER A 271 -17.95 -1.71 14.78
N SER A 272 -17.09 -0.85 14.21
CA SER A 272 -16.93 0.52 14.66
C SER A 272 -18.15 1.38 14.30
N LEU A 273 -18.58 2.19 15.27
CA LEU A 273 -19.65 3.16 15.10
C LEU A 273 -19.14 4.56 14.75
N THR A 274 -17.82 4.76 14.75
CA THR A 274 -17.18 6.03 14.40
C THR A 274 -16.75 6.02 12.94
N THR A 275 -16.79 7.19 12.29
CA THR A 275 -16.23 7.36 10.95
C THR A 275 -14.71 7.46 11.04
N PRO A 276 -13.95 6.51 10.51
CA PRO A 276 -12.49 6.62 10.46
C PRO A 276 -12.09 7.82 9.58
N ALA A 277 -11.16 8.64 10.08
CA ALA A 277 -10.61 9.74 9.32
C ALA A 277 -9.44 9.27 8.45
N LEU A 278 -9.51 9.59 7.16
CA LEU A 278 -8.51 9.28 6.15
C LEU A 278 -8.22 10.52 5.32
N THR A 279 -6.94 10.87 5.18
CA THR A 279 -6.49 11.99 4.36
C THR A 279 -5.61 11.48 3.23
N ILE A 280 -5.98 11.84 2.01
CA ILE A 280 -5.18 11.61 0.81
C ILE A 280 -4.41 12.88 0.50
N ARG A 281 -3.10 12.76 0.37
CA ARG A 281 -2.22 13.82 -0.11
C ARG A 281 -1.73 13.48 -1.51
N LEU A 282 -2.03 14.35 -2.46
CA LEU A 282 -1.64 14.23 -3.85
C LEU A 282 -0.53 15.24 -4.11
N LEU A 283 0.62 14.81 -4.62
CA LEU A 283 1.65 15.76 -5.06
C LEU A 283 1.10 16.57 -6.24
N ALA A 284 1.48 17.82 -6.44
CA ALA A 284 1.10 18.55 -7.65
C ALA A 284 1.82 17.98 -8.89
N GLN A 285 1.16 17.92 -10.05
CA GLN A 285 1.75 17.35 -11.26
C GLN A 285 2.96 18.16 -11.73
N ALA A 286 2.94 19.49 -11.53
CA ALA A 286 4.06 20.39 -11.81
C ALA A 286 5.34 20.05 -11.01
N ASP A 287 5.19 19.45 -9.82
CA ASP A 287 6.30 19.05 -8.95
C ASP A 287 6.64 17.56 -9.11
N SER A 288 5.96 16.83 -10.00
CA SER A 288 6.24 15.42 -10.27
C SER A 288 7.56 15.23 -11.04
N PRO A 289 8.23 14.07 -10.92
CA PRO A 289 9.43 13.75 -11.70
C PRO A 289 9.21 13.64 -13.22
N SER A 290 7.96 13.57 -13.67
CA SER A 290 7.57 13.65 -15.08
C SER A 290 7.40 15.09 -15.59
N SER A 291 7.39 16.08 -14.70
CA SER A 291 7.19 17.48 -15.09
C SER A 291 8.42 18.03 -15.82
N PRO A 292 8.25 18.83 -16.89
CA PRO A 292 9.37 19.51 -17.54
C PRO A 292 10.06 20.53 -16.61
N THR A 293 9.40 20.96 -15.53
CA THR A 293 9.96 21.87 -14.52
C THR A 293 10.69 21.14 -13.39
N PHE A 294 10.83 19.82 -13.47
CA PHE A 294 11.48 19.03 -12.44
C PHE A 294 12.99 19.20 -12.47
N MET A 295 13.57 19.71 -11.38
CA MET A 295 15.00 19.93 -11.23
C MET A 295 15.59 18.90 -10.26
N VAL A 296 16.38 17.95 -10.77
CA VAL A 296 17.01 16.88 -9.99
C VAL A 296 17.92 17.43 -8.89
N ASN A 297 18.67 18.50 -9.18
CA ASN A 297 19.62 19.11 -8.24
C ASN A 297 18.96 19.65 -6.96
N GLU A 298 17.68 20.04 -7.02
CA GLU A 298 16.96 20.51 -5.83
C GLU A 298 16.60 19.39 -4.85
N ILE A 299 16.70 18.13 -5.25
CA ILE A 299 16.35 16.98 -4.40
C ILE A 299 17.60 16.38 -3.79
N LEU A 300 18.69 16.30 -4.55
CA LEU A 300 19.96 15.75 -4.07
C LEU A 300 20.62 16.64 -3.00
N ASN A 301 20.35 17.95 -3.01
CA ASN A 301 20.91 18.89 -2.02
C ASN A 301 20.14 18.95 -0.69
N VAL A 302 19.08 18.15 -0.52
CA VAL A 302 18.24 18.10 0.71
C VAL A 302 18.53 16.84 1.55
N GLY A 303 19.48 16.01 1.12
CA GLY A 303 19.89 14.76 1.79
C GLY A 303 21.01 14.92 2.81
#